data_AF-A0AAE1IFD5-F1
#
_entry.id   AF-A0AAE1IFD5-F1
#
_cell.length_a   1.000
_cell.length_b   1.000
_cell.length_c   1.000
_cell.angle_alpha   90.00
_cell.angle_beta   90.00
_cell.angle_gamma   90.00
#
_symmetry.space_group_name_H-M   'P 1'
#
loop_
_entity.id
_entity.type
_entity.pdbx_description
1 polymer ?
#
loop_
_entity_poly.entity_id
_entity_poly.type
_entity_poly.pdbx_seq_one_letter_code
_entity_poly.pdbx_strand_id
1 'polypeptide(L)'
;MARSTLIAFGLATAVALVSAIFTIASSPRLLKTSLLTLGASTISLLIFASTRHIQLVSHRSRNRSPRQPNSQNSLVHRAPVDYNLFVLGSGGHTKEMLMMMDDGFCDFANFHRRYLISSGDSMSENHVHDYEESLTSLCESRGTSPGTYDKFIVTRARRVHQPLWSTPFTALLSIVEIFPALLIPPQGLVGMKMKPCYPSRVFSNGPATGFFVALAVHLLKMAYLVPESCMKVIYIESWARISTLSLTGKLLFYTGIADVFVTQHQEVATRYGVQNAGEIVFNSRRLDDIEPSPAKS
;
A
#
# COMPACT_ATOMS: atom_id res chain seq x y z
N MET A 1 -6.94 26.71 -9.01
CA MET A 1 -8.22 26.77 -9.75
C MET A 1 -8.62 25.42 -10.34
N ALA A 2 -7.78 24.71 -11.11
CA ALA A 2 -8.17 23.43 -11.72
C ALA A 2 -8.58 22.31 -10.72
N ARG A 3 -7.89 22.19 -9.57
CA ARG A 3 -8.24 21.20 -8.52
C ARG A 3 -9.60 21.47 -7.86
N SER A 4 -9.87 22.73 -7.52
CA SER A 4 -11.14 23.12 -6.89
C SER A 4 -12.32 22.97 -7.84
N THR A 5 -12.15 23.24 -9.13
CA THR A 5 -13.20 23.02 -10.14
C THR A 5 -13.46 21.54 -10.40
N LEU A 6 -12.42 20.70 -10.41
CA LEU A 6 -12.56 19.24 -10.54
C LEU A 6 -13.33 18.66 -9.34
N ILE A 7 -12.97 19.05 -8.11
CA ILE A 7 -13.66 18.57 -6.91
C ILE A 7 -15.14 19.02 -6.91
N ALA A 8 -15.42 20.28 -7.23
CA ALA A 8 -16.78 20.79 -7.30
C ALA A 8 -17.61 20.06 -8.37
N PHE A 9 -17.03 19.76 -9.53
CA PHE A 9 -17.69 19.02 -10.59
C PHE A 9 -17.98 17.57 -10.19
N GLY A 10 -17.02 16.88 -9.58
CA GLY A 10 -17.21 15.53 -9.04
C GLY A 10 -18.33 15.48 -8.00
N LEU A 11 -18.34 16.41 -7.04
CA LEU A 11 -19.38 16.49 -6.01
C LEU A 11 -20.76 16.77 -6.60
N ALA A 12 -20.86 17.71 -7.56
CA ALA A 12 -22.10 18.04 -8.24
C ALA A 12 -22.67 16.84 -9.04
N THR A 13 -21.82 16.08 -9.73
CA THR A 13 -22.25 14.87 -10.45
C THR A 13 -22.74 13.77 -9.52
N ALA A 14 -22.10 13.58 -8.36
CA ALA A 14 -22.54 12.61 -7.36
C ALA A 14 -23.90 12.99 -6.75
N VAL A 15 -24.10 14.27 -6.42
CA VAL A 15 -25.38 14.78 -5.91
C VAL A 15 -26.49 14.63 -6.95
N ALA A 16 -26.20 14.93 -8.23
CA ALA A 16 -27.16 14.75 -9.32
C ALA A 16 -27.56 13.27 -9.50
N LEU A 17 -26.62 12.34 -9.35
CA LEU A 17 -26.86 10.90 -9.44
C LEU A 17 -27.77 10.40 -8.31
N VAL A 18 -27.50 10.81 -7.07
CA VAL A 18 -28.33 10.49 -5.90
C VAL A 18 -29.73 11.09 -6.03
N SER A 19 -29.83 12.34 -6.48
CA SER A 19 -31.10 13.01 -6.73
C SER A 19 -31.93 12.29 -7.81
N ALA A 20 -31.31 11.82 -8.89
CA ALA A 20 -31.98 11.09 -9.96
C ALA A 20 -32.51 9.72 -9.49
N ILE A 21 -31.76 9.01 -8.64
CA ILE A 21 -32.20 7.74 -8.04
C ILE A 21 -33.40 7.98 -7.10
N PHE A 22 -33.35 9.05 -6.30
CA PHE A 22 -34.45 9.41 -5.40
C PHE A 22 -35.73 9.77 -6.16
N THR A 23 -35.63 10.52 -7.27
CA THR A 23 -36.81 10.88 -8.09
C THR A 23 -37.44 9.68 -8.82
N ILE A 24 -36.63 8.68 -9.20
CA ILE A 24 -37.11 7.40 -9.74
C ILE A 24 -37.93 6.64 -8.70
N ALA A 25 -37.44 6.59 -7.46
CA ALA A 25 -38.11 5.91 -6.37
C ALA A 25 -39.43 6.60 -5.96
N SER A 26 -39.50 7.94 -6.06
CA SER A 26 -40.67 8.71 -5.62
C SER A 26 -41.75 8.89 -6.69
N SER A 27 -41.43 8.81 -7.99
CA SER A 27 -42.40 9.13 -9.04
C SER A 27 -42.20 8.36 -10.37
N PRO A 28 -43.01 7.32 -10.65
CA PRO A 28 -42.84 6.50 -11.87
C PRO A 28 -43.22 7.24 -13.17
N ARG A 29 -43.92 8.38 -13.09
CA ARG A 29 -44.28 9.21 -14.27
C ARG A 29 -43.07 9.96 -14.86
N LEU A 30 -42.02 10.18 -14.08
CA LEU A 30 -40.78 10.85 -14.50
C LEU A 30 -39.64 9.86 -14.76
N LEU A 31 -39.96 8.58 -14.95
CA LEU A 31 -38.98 7.50 -15.10
C LEU A 31 -38.05 7.74 -16.30
N LYS A 32 -38.58 8.14 -17.46
CA LYS A 32 -37.79 8.36 -18.69
C LYS A 32 -36.78 9.50 -18.56
N THR A 33 -37.19 10.64 -18.01
CA THR A 33 -36.30 11.78 -17.78
C THR A 33 -35.28 11.48 -16.69
N SER A 34 -35.66 10.76 -15.64
CA SER A 34 -34.73 10.37 -14.58
C SER A 34 -33.71 9.30 -15.00
N LEU A 35 -34.08 8.39 -15.92
CA LEU A 35 -33.14 7.44 -16.55
C LEU A 35 -32.10 8.16 -17.41
N LEU A 36 -32.52 9.19 -18.15
CA LEU A 36 -31.61 10.02 -18.96
C LEU A 36 -30.63 10.81 -18.08
N THR A 37 -31.10 11.43 -16.98
CA THR A 37 -30.22 12.15 -16.05
C THR A 37 -29.27 11.21 -15.30
N LEU A 38 -29.73 10.01 -14.94
CA LEU A 38 -28.89 8.96 -14.37
C LEU A 38 -27.78 8.55 -15.35
N GLY A 39 -28.12 8.29 -16.62
CA GLY A 39 -27.16 7.95 -17.67
C GLY A 39 -26.16 9.08 -17.95
N ALA A 40 -26.61 10.33 -18.02
CA ALA A 40 -25.71 11.47 -18.19
C ALA A 40 -24.76 11.65 -16.98
N SER A 41 -25.27 11.46 -15.76
CA SER A 41 -24.49 11.59 -14.53
C SER A 41 -23.47 10.46 -14.38
N THR A 42 -23.81 9.22 -14.75
CA THR A 42 -22.85 8.10 -14.76
C THR A 42 -21.74 8.32 -15.77
N ILE A 43 -22.07 8.77 -16.99
CA ILE A 43 -21.06 9.11 -18.01
C ILE A 43 -20.15 10.23 -17.51
N SER A 44 -20.71 11.29 -16.92
CA SER A 44 -19.93 12.41 -16.37
C SER A 44 -18.98 11.95 -15.26
N LEU A 45 -19.46 11.09 -14.35
CA LEU A 45 -18.64 10.49 -13.29
C LEU A 45 -17.52 9.61 -13.85
N LEU A 46 -17.79 8.82 -14.90
CA LEU A 46 -16.77 8.01 -15.56
C LEU A 46 -15.70 8.87 -16.22
N ILE A 47 -16.08 9.93 -16.93
CA ILE A 47 -15.13 10.89 -17.52
C ILE A 47 -14.28 11.54 -16.43
N PHE A 48 -14.89 11.96 -15.33
CA PHE A 48 -14.18 12.53 -14.19
C PHE A 48 -13.19 11.52 -13.58
N ALA A 49 -13.62 10.28 -13.35
CA ALA A 49 -12.76 9.24 -12.81
C ALA A 49 -11.59 8.92 -13.76
N SER A 50 -11.86 8.74 -15.06
CA SER A 50 -10.81 8.46 -16.05
C SER A 50 -9.81 9.61 -16.15
N THR A 51 -10.27 10.86 -16.21
CA THR A 51 -9.38 12.04 -16.26
C THR A 51 -8.53 12.15 -15.00
N ARG A 52 -9.11 11.93 -13.81
CA ARG A 52 -8.37 11.96 -12.54
C ARG A 52 -7.36 10.82 -12.45
N HIS A 53 -7.71 9.61 -12.89
CA HIS A 53 -6.82 8.47 -12.93
C HIS A 53 -5.61 8.76 -13.85
N ILE A 54 -5.86 9.26 -15.05
CA ILE A 54 -4.79 9.65 -16.00
C ILE A 54 -3.89 10.74 -15.41
N GLN A 55 -4.44 11.74 -14.72
CA GLN A 55 -3.66 12.77 -14.03
C GLN A 55 -2.74 12.17 -12.95
N LEU A 56 -3.26 11.26 -12.12
CA LEU A 56 -2.47 10.60 -11.08
C LEU A 56 -1.35 9.74 -11.66
N VAL A 57 -1.67 8.91 -12.66
CA VAL A 57 -0.70 8.02 -13.31
C VAL A 57 0.37 8.82 -14.07
N SER A 58 -0.02 9.88 -14.79
CA SER A 58 0.93 10.74 -15.50
C SER A 58 1.85 11.52 -14.55
N HIS A 59 1.35 12.00 -13.41
CA HIS A 59 2.18 12.65 -12.40
C HIS A 59 3.21 11.68 -11.79
N ARG A 60 2.83 10.41 -11.58
CA ARG A 60 3.75 9.36 -11.14
C ARG A 60 4.83 9.06 -12.18
N SER A 61 4.44 8.92 -13.44
CA SER A 61 5.36 8.65 -14.55
C SER A 61 6.40 9.77 -14.71
N ARG A 62 6.00 11.04 -14.62
CA ARG A 62 6.92 12.19 -14.65
C ARG A 62 7.96 12.15 -13.53
N ASN A 63 7.55 11.68 -12.35
CA ASN A 63 8.43 11.55 -11.18
C ASN A 63 9.25 10.24 -11.17
N ARG A 64 9.04 9.32 -12.11
CA ARG A 64 9.86 8.10 -12.27
C ARG A 64 11.18 8.35 -12.99
N SER A 65 11.34 9.49 -13.67
CA SER A 65 12.61 9.81 -14.32
C SER A 65 13.71 9.94 -13.26
N PRO A 66 14.83 9.20 -13.38
CA PRO A 66 15.89 9.22 -12.39
C PRO A 66 16.61 10.57 -12.49
N ARG A 67 16.12 11.56 -11.75
CA ARG A 67 17.00 12.65 -11.33
C ARG A 67 18.04 12.00 -10.42
N GLN A 68 19.27 11.91 -10.92
CA GLN A 68 20.42 11.61 -10.07
C GLN A 68 20.30 12.45 -8.80
N PRO A 69 20.46 11.85 -7.61
CA PRO A 69 20.51 12.63 -6.38
C PRO A 69 21.77 13.49 -6.46
N ASN A 70 21.60 14.76 -6.85
CA ASN A 70 22.65 15.75 -6.75
C ASN A 70 23.00 15.84 -5.26
N SER A 71 24.09 15.20 -4.86
CA SER A 71 24.55 15.05 -3.48
C SER A 71 25.18 16.34 -2.98
N GLN A 72 24.50 17.47 -3.15
CA GLN A 72 24.90 18.75 -2.59
C GLN A 72 23.68 19.53 -2.12
N ASN A 73 23.58 19.66 -0.79
CA ASN A 73 22.87 20.73 -0.07
C ASN A 73 21.36 20.88 -0.24
N SER A 74 20.60 19.78 -0.22
CA SER A 74 19.21 19.88 0.21
C SER A 74 19.15 19.56 1.70
N LEU A 75 19.02 20.58 2.54
CA LEU A 75 18.49 20.43 3.90
C LEU A 75 17.08 19.85 3.76
N VAL A 76 17.00 18.52 3.63
CA VAL A 76 15.75 17.79 3.63
C VAL A 76 15.12 18.13 4.98
N HIS A 77 14.03 18.90 4.97
CA HIS A 77 13.12 18.97 6.10
C HIS A 77 12.63 17.55 6.38
N ARG A 78 13.40 16.82 7.18
CA ARG A 78 13.07 15.47 7.64
C ARG A 78 11.77 15.65 8.40
N ALA A 79 10.70 15.01 7.93
CA ALA A 79 9.50 14.92 8.73
C ALA A 79 9.91 14.40 10.11
N PRO A 80 9.33 14.92 11.21
CA PRO A 80 9.77 14.58 12.56
C PRO A 80 9.69 13.08 12.85
N VAL A 81 8.87 12.33 12.09
CA VAL A 81 8.83 10.86 12.09
C VAL A 81 8.66 10.33 10.66
N ASP A 82 9.48 9.36 10.24
CA ASP A 82 9.30 8.58 9.02
C ASP A 82 8.35 7.40 9.31
N TYR A 83 7.08 7.59 8.96
CA TYR A 83 6.03 6.59 9.14
C TYR A 83 5.87 5.74 7.87
N ASN A 84 6.15 4.43 7.97
CA ASN A 84 6.00 3.47 6.89
C ASN A 84 5.03 2.33 7.23
N LEU A 85 4.25 1.91 6.23
CA LEU A 85 3.30 0.81 6.32
C LEU A 85 3.82 -0.39 5.52
N PHE A 86 3.88 -1.56 6.13
CA PHE A 86 4.30 -2.82 5.53
C PHE A 86 3.12 -3.76 5.43
N VAL A 87 2.76 -4.13 4.21
CA VAL A 87 1.68 -5.08 3.93
C VAL A 87 2.27 -6.48 3.87
N LEU A 88 1.95 -7.30 4.87
CA LEU A 88 2.50 -8.64 5.01
C LEU A 88 1.61 -9.65 4.28
N GLY A 89 2.23 -10.40 3.38
CA GLY A 89 1.58 -11.49 2.64
C GLY A 89 1.74 -12.82 3.36
N SER A 90 0.71 -13.68 3.35
CA SER A 90 0.76 -14.91 4.14
C SER A 90 1.92 -15.85 3.82
N GLY A 91 2.51 -16.45 4.86
CA GLY A 91 3.57 -17.45 4.75
C GLY A 91 4.92 -16.85 4.34
N GLY A 92 5.53 -17.38 3.28
CA GLY A 92 6.87 -16.98 2.82
C GLY A 92 6.99 -15.50 2.44
N HIS A 93 5.92 -14.88 1.97
CA HIS A 93 5.93 -13.45 1.62
C HIS A 93 6.19 -12.54 2.83
N THR A 94 5.66 -12.86 4.02
CA THR A 94 5.97 -12.13 5.26
C THR A 94 7.45 -12.19 5.55
N LYS A 95 8.05 -13.38 5.49
CA LYS A 95 9.48 -13.56 5.75
C LYS A 95 10.33 -12.77 4.74
N GLU A 96 10.01 -12.84 3.46
CA GLU A 96 10.68 -12.06 2.42
C GLU A 96 10.60 -10.55 2.70
N MET A 97 9.43 -10.03 3.09
CA MET A 97 9.28 -8.60 3.41
C MET A 97 10.13 -8.20 4.62
N LEU A 98 10.09 -8.97 5.70
CA LEU A 98 10.88 -8.71 6.90
C LEU A 98 12.38 -8.79 6.61
N MET A 99 12.82 -9.73 5.77
CA MET A 99 14.21 -9.82 5.32
C MET A 99 14.63 -8.62 4.46
N MET A 100 13.74 -8.09 3.59
CA MET A 100 14.01 -6.88 2.82
C MET A 100 14.05 -5.62 3.68
N MET A 101 13.41 -5.64 4.86
CA MET A 101 13.50 -4.57 5.85
C MET A 101 14.78 -4.64 6.69
N ASP A 102 15.48 -5.78 6.67
CA ASP A 102 16.64 -6.06 7.51
C ASP A 102 17.95 -5.82 6.74
N ASP A 103 18.43 -4.59 6.77
CA ASP A 103 19.70 -4.17 6.19
C ASP A 103 20.85 -4.13 7.21
N GLY A 104 20.60 -4.56 8.45
CA GLY A 104 21.55 -4.50 9.56
C GLY A 104 21.75 -3.10 10.16
N PHE A 105 20.97 -2.11 9.70
CA PHE A 105 20.89 -0.78 10.31
C PHE A 105 20.04 -0.82 11.59
N CYS A 106 20.41 -0.01 12.59
CA CYS A 106 19.81 -0.09 13.92
C CYS A 106 19.44 1.27 14.54
N ASP A 107 19.48 2.37 13.79
CA ASP A 107 19.06 3.69 14.29
C ASP A 107 17.68 4.10 13.74
N PHE A 108 16.63 3.68 14.43
CA PHE A 108 15.24 3.92 14.06
C PHE A 108 14.56 4.95 14.97
N ALA A 109 15.31 5.84 15.63
CA ALA A 109 14.79 6.77 16.64
C ALA A 109 13.58 7.60 16.17
N ASN A 110 13.50 7.94 14.88
CA ASN A 110 12.39 8.68 14.28
C ASN A 110 11.62 7.84 13.24
N PHE A 111 11.58 6.52 13.39
CA PHE A 111 10.94 5.62 12.44
C PHE A 111 9.76 4.90 13.09
N HIS A 112 8.62 4.92 12.42
CA HIS A 112 7.42 4.19 12.84
C HIS A 112 7.02 3.15 11.80
N ARG A 113 6.85 1.90 12.23
CA ARG A 113 6.51 0.75 11.39
C ARG A 113 5.10 0.26 11.69
N ARG A 114 4.18 0.37 10.74
CA ARG A 114 2.89 -0.32 10.83
C ARG A 114 2.92 -1.60 10.03
N TYR A 115 2.56 -2.71 10.65
CA TYR A 115 2.41 -4.00 9.99
C TYR A 115 0.93 -4.30 9.74
N LEU A 116 0.55 -4.42 8.47
CA LEU A 116 -0.79 -4.82 8.06
C LEU A 116 -0.81 -6.33 7.83
N ILE A 117 -1.57 -7.04 8.67
CA ILE A 117 -1.63 -8.50 8.72
C ILE A 117 -3.04 -8.96 8.37
N SER A 118 -3.15 -10.06 7.62
CA SER A 118 -4.45 -10.64 7.28
C SER A 118 -5.00 -11.48 8.43
N SER A 119 -6.32 -11.47 8.63
CA SER A 119 -6.97 -12.22 9.72
C SER A 119 -6.77 -13.73 9.57
N GLY A 120 -6.45 -14.39 10.69
CA GLY A 120 -6.15 -15.82 10.75
C GLY A 120 -4.74 -16.21 10.29
N ASP A 121 -3.81 -15.25 10.19
CA ASP A 121 -2.41 -15.47 9.83
C ASP A 121 -1.49 -15.33 11.05
N SER A 122 -1.62 -16.26 12.00
CA SER A 122 -0.81 -16.26 13.23
C SER A 122 0.68 -16.43 12.97
N MET A 123 1.06 -17.11 11.87
CA MET A 123 2.47 -17.26 11.51
C MET A 123 3.11 -15.92 11.15
N SER A 124 2.41 -15.08 10.38
CA SER A 124 2.92 -13.75 10.06
C SER A 124 3.01 -12.86 11.29
N GLU A 125 2.08 -13.00 12.24
CA GLU A 125 2.15 -12.28 13.52
C GLU A 125 3.36 -12.69 14.36
N ASN A 126 3.64 -14.00 14.46
CA ASN A 126 4.81 -14.50 15.18
C ASN A 126 6.12 -14.03 14.51
N HIS A 127 6.21 -14.09 13.19
CA HIS A 127 7.40 -13.60 12.48
C HIS A 127 7.67 -12.11 12.70
N VAL A 128 6.64 -11.28 12.81
CA VAL A 128 6.80 -9.86 13.17
C VAL A 128 7.29 -9.72 14.61
N HIS A 129 6.77 -10.53 15.52
CA HIS A 129 7.20 -10.51 16.91
C HIS A 129 8.68 -10.88 17.05
N ASP A 130 9.09 -12.00 16.44
CA ASP A 130 10.49 -12.47 16.44
C ASP A 130 11.43 -11.43 15.78
N TYR A 131 10.97 -10.77 14.72
CA TYR A 131 11.73 -9.72 14.04
C TYR A 131 11.93 -8.48 14.92
N GLU A 132 10.88 -7.98 15.56
CA GLU A 132 10.99 -6.80 16.44
C GLU A 132 11.75 -7.10 17.74
N GLU A 133 11.65 -8.32 18.27
CA GLU A 133 12.45 -8.76 19.42
C GLU A 133 13.94 -8.82 19.08
N SER A 134 14.30 -9.46 17.96
CA SER A 134 15.69 -9.50 17.49
C SER A 134 16.23 -8.13 17.08
N LEU A 135 15.37 -7.24 16.55
CA LEU A 135 15.75 -5.86 16.28
C LEU A 135 16.02 -5.09 17.57
N THR A 136 15.21 -5.30 18.60
CA THR A 136 15.37 -4.65 19.91
C THR A 136 16.68 -5.08 20.56
N SER A 137 16.98 -6.38 20.61
CA SER A 137 18.24 -6.89 21.19
C SER A 137 19.47 -6.39 20.43
N LEU A 138 19.40 -6.30 19.09
CA LEU A 138 20.47 -5.74 18.26
C LEU A 138 20.69 -4.25 18.58
N CYS A 139 19.61 -3.46 18.65
CA CYS A 139 19.69 -2.03 18.97
C CYS A 139 20.23 -1.80 20.38
N GLU A 140 19.80 -2.60 21.37
CA GLU A 140 20.33 -2.55 22.73
C GLU A 140 21.83 -2.85 22.78
N SER A 141 22.28 -3.90 22.07
CA SER A 141 23.71 -4.24 22.01
C SER A 141 24.58 -3.15 21.36
N ARG A 142 23.98 -2.32 20.49
CA ARG A 142 24.64 -1.21 19.79
C ARG A 142 24.36 0.16 20.42
N GLY A 143 23.56 0.24 21.48
CA GLY A 143 23.18 1.48 22.14
C GLY A 143 22.29 2.41 21.31
N THR A 144 21.55 1.88 20.34
CA THR A 144 20.64 2.65 19.46
C THR A 144 19.16 2.36 19.78
N SER A 145 18.24 3.14 19.19
CA SER A 145 16.79 2.96 19.41
C SER A 145 16.14 2.15 18.28
N PRO A 146 15.36 1.09 18.58
CA PRO A 146 14.65 0.30 17.58
C PRO A 146 13.44 1.03 16.96
N GLY A 147 13.08 2.22 17.46
CA GLY A 147 11.93 2.98 17.00
C GLY A 147 10.60 2.47 17.58
N THR A 148 9.49 2.74 16.89
CA THR A 148 8.15 2.32 17.34
C THR A 148 7.44 1.50 16.26
N TYR A 149 6.57 0.57 16.67
CA TYR A 149 5.79 -0.22 15.73
C TYR A 149 4.35 -0.45 16.22
N ASP A 150 3.45 -0.73 15.29
CA ASP A 150 2.10 -1.20 15.58
C ASP A 150 1.63 -2.26 14.56
N LYS A 151 0.59 -3.01 14.94
CA LYS A 151 -0.01 -4.06 14.12
C LYS A 151 -1.47 -3.70 13.81
N PHE A 152 -1.89 -3.88 12.57
CA PHE A 152 -3.27 -3.69 12.14
C PHE A 152 -3.76 -4.95 11.43
N ILE A 153 -4.77 -5.60 11.99
CA ILE A 153 -5.34 -6.83 11.44
C ILE A 153 -6.50 -6.47 10.52
N VAL A 154 -6.47 -6.95 9.27
CA VAL A 154 -7.54 -6.76 8.28
C VAL A 154 -8.12 -8.11 7.86
N THR A 155 -9.39 -8.13 7.48
CA THR A 155 -10.05 -9.34 7.01
C THR A 155 -9.36 -9.88 5.77
N ARG A 156 -9.09 -11.19 5.77
CA ARG A 156 -8.52 -11.89 4.62
C ARG A 156 -9.45 -11.81 3.40
N ALA A 157 -8.89 -11.41 2.26
CA ALA A 157 -9.59 -11.30 0.98
C ALA A 157 -10.40 -12.55 0.59
N ARG A 158 -9.80 -13.73 0.78
CA ARG A 158 -10.41 -15.04 0.52
C ARG A 158 -9.90 -16.04 1.55
N ARG A 159 -10.80 -16.75 2.22
CA ARG A 159 -10.45 -17.87 3.10
C ARG A 159 -10.16 -19.13 2.29
N VAL A 160 -9.30 -20.00 2.82
CA VAL A 160 -9.07 -21.32 2.23
C VAL A 160 -10.38 -22.10 2.27
N HIS A 161 -10.73 -22.80 1.19
CA HIS A 161 -12.03 -23.48 0.98
C HIS A 161 -13.25 -22.57 0.82
N GLN A 162 -13.08 -21.26 0.69
CA GLN A 162 -14.19 -20.36 0.40
C GLN A 162 -14.67 -20.53 -1.06
N PRO A 163 -15.99 -20.64 -1.30
CA PRO A 163 -16.52 -20.71 -2.66
C PRO A 163 -16.28 -19.38 -3.41
N LEU A 164 -16.04 -19.48 -4.72
CA LEU A 164 -15.67 -18.33 -5.55
C LEU A 164 -16.72 -17.22 -5.56
N TRP A 165 -18.01 -17.56 -5.41
CA TRP A 165 -19.11 -16.59 -5.44
C TRP A 165 -19.17 -15.70 -4.19
N SER A 166 -18.69 -16.17 -3.03
CA SER A 166 -18.67 -15.34 -1.81
C SER A 166 -17.38 -14.53 -1.68
N THR A 167 -16.38 -14.81 -2.53
CA THR A 167 -15.09 -14.13 -2.55
C THR A 167 -15.18 -12.61 -2.80
N PRO A 168 -16.06 -12.10 -3.70
CA PRO A 168 -16.19 -10.66 -3.91
C PRO A 168 -16.65 -9.90 -2.65
N PHE A 169 -17.53 -10.50 -1.84
CA PHE A 169 -18.01 -9.88 -0.61
C PHE A 169 -16.91 -9.77 0.45
N THR A 170 -16.14 -10.84 0.66
CA THR A 170 -15.01 -10.82 1.60
C THR A 170 -13.88 -9.93 1.11
N ALA A 171 -13.66 -9.85 -0.20
CA ALA A 171 -12.71 -8.92 -0.80
C ALA A 171 -13.12 -7.46 -0.58
N LEU A 172 -14.40 -7.12 -0.76
CA LEU A 172 -14.89 -5.77 -0.49
C LEU A 172 -14.76 -5.39 0.99
N LEU A 173 -15.11 -6.31 1.89
CA LEU A 173 -14.94 -6.10 3.33
C LEU A 173 -13.47 -5.84 3.69
N SER A 174 -12.54 -6.62 3.10
CA SER A 174 -11.10 -6.42 3.25
C SER A 174 -10.67 -5.01 2.82
N ILE A 175 -11.16 -4.53 1.67
CA ILE A 175 -10.89 -3.16 1.19
C ILE A 175 -11.42 -2.11 2.17
N VAL A 176 -12.64 -2.31 2.70
CA VAL A 176 -13.25 -1.36 3.65
C VAL A 176 -12.44 -1.26 4.94
N GLU A 177 -11.96 -2.39 5.48
CA GLU A 177 -11.14 -2.43 6.70
C GLU A 177 -9.72 -1.89 6.52
N ILE A 178 -9.22 -1.83 5.29
CA ILE A 178 -7.93 -1.20 4.98
C ILE A 178 -7.98 0.32 5.14
N PHE A 179 -9.14 0.98 4.94
CA PHE A 179 -9.22 2.44 5.08
C PHE A 179 -8.86 2.92 6.50
N PRO A 180 -9.41 2.35 7.59
CA PRO A 180 -8.95 2.61 8.95
C PRO A 180 -7.43 2.44 9.13
N ALA A 181 -6.84 1.38 8.58
CA ALA A 181 -5.40 1.12 8.67
C ALA A 181 -4.53 2.22 8.02
N LEU A 182 -5.07 2.90 6.99
CA LEU A 182 -4.41 3.99 6.27
C LEU A 182 -4.68 5.37 6.88
N LEU A 183 -5.86 5.57 7.48
CA LEU A 183 -6.34 6.88 7.92
C LEU A 183 -6.17 7.14 9.42
N ILE A 184 -6.17 6.10 10.25
CA ILE A 184 -6.06 6.25 11.71
C ILE A 184 -4.57 6.30 12.10
N PRO A 185 -4.08 7.41 12.66
CA PRO A 185 -2.68 7.51 13.06
C PRO A 185 -2.37 6.59 14.26
N PRO A 186 -1.11 6.14 14.42
CA PRO A 186 -0.69 5.38 15.58
C PRO A 186 -0.79 6.22 16.86
N GLN A 187 -1.19 5.63 17.98
CA GLN A 187 -1.41 6.35 19.25
C GLN A 187 -0.18 7.14 19.72
N GLY A 188 1.04 6.65 19.44
CA GLY A 188 2.30 7.34 19.76
C GLY A 188 2.60 8.60 18.92
N LEU A 189 1.94 8.79 17.77
CA LEU A 189 2.13 9.95 16.89
C LEU A 189 1.03 11.02 17.06
N VAL A 190 -0.03 10.75 17.83
CA VAL A 190 -1.20 11.63 17.99
C VAL A 190 -0.87 12.96 18.70
N GLY A 191 0.26 13.03 19.41
CA GLY A 191 0.72 14.23 20.12
C GLY A 191 1.36 15.32 19.25
N MET A 192 1.72 15.00 17.99
CA MET A 192 2.29 15.98 17.05
C MET A 192 1.16 16.83 16.45
N LYS A 193 0.67 17.78 17.25
CA LYS A 193 -0.24 18.85 16.81
C LYS A 193 0.30 19.43 15.50
N MET A 194 -0.49 19.34 14.42
CA MET A 194 -0.55 20.24 13.26
C MET A 194 -0.76 19.54 11.89
N LYS A 195 -0.61 18.20 11.74
CA LYS A 195 -0.90 17.53 10.45
C LYS A 195 -1.49 16.12 10.59
N PRO A 196 -2.43 15.70 9.71
CA PRO A 196 -2.85 14.31 9.62
C PRO A 196 -1.63 13.44 9.28
N CYS A 197 -1.31 12.50 10.17
CA CYS A 197 -0.16 11.60 10.03
C CYS A 197 -0.56 10.38 9.18
N TYR A 198 -0.42 10.52 7.86
CA TYR A 198 -0.56 9.40 6.93
C TYR A 198 0.78 8.66 6.78
N PRO A 199 0.76 7.36 6.42
CA PRO A 199 1.96 6.67 6.00
C PRO A 199 2.63 7.42 4.84
N SER A 200 3.94 7.64 4.95
CA SER A 200 4.74 8.26 3.89
C SER A 200 4.91 7.28 2.73
N ARG A 201 5.25 6.03 3.04
CA ARG A 201 5.42 4.94 2.07
C ARG A 201 4.64 3.71 2.51
N VAL A 202 4.17 2.95 1.53
CA VAL A 202 3.47 1.68 1.71
C VAL A 202 4.21 0.63 0.91
N PHE A 203 4.77 -0.36 1.58
CA PHE A 203 5.52 -1.46 0.98
C PHE A 203 4.66 -2.72 0.90
N SER A 204 4.70 -3.41 -0.23
CA SER A 204 4.06 -4.71 -0.37
C SER A 204 4.82 -5.60 -1.34
N ASN A 205 4.98 -6.86 -0.97
CA ASN A 205 5.44 -7.96 -1.84
C ASN A 205 4.41 -9.09 -1.93
N GLY A 206 3.26 -8.91 -1.26
CA GLY A 206 2.24 -9.93 -1.10
C GLY A 206 1.26 -9.99 -2.26
N PRO A 207 0.46 -11.07 -2.34
CA PRO A 207 -0.61 -11.23 -3.32
C PRO A 207 -1.83 -10.33 -2.97
N ALA A 208 -3.06 -10.75 -3.30
CA ALA A 208 -4.33 -10.02 -3.18
C ALA A 208 -4.40 -8.81 -2.21
N THR A 209 -4.02 -8.96 -0.94
CA THR A 209 -4.01 -7.87 0.06
C THR A 209 -3.16 -6.66 -0.38
N GLY A 210 -1.99 -6.89 -0.99
CA GLY A 210 -1.13 -5.84 -1.53
C GLY A 210 -1.81 -5.04 -2.63
N PHE A 211 -2.54 -5.71 -3.52
CA PHE A 211 -3.35 -5.05 -4.54
C PHE A 211 -4.48 -4.22 -3.91
N PHE A 212 -5.17 -4.75 -2.92
CA PHE A 212 -6.28 -4.06 -2.25
C PHE A 212 -5.81 -2.80 -1.50
N VAL A 213 -4.64 -2.87 -0.85
CA VAL A 213 -4.04 -1.69 -0.22
C VAL A 213 -3.66 -0.65 -1.27
N ALA A 214 -3.02 -1.05 -2.38
CA ALA A 214 -2.69 -0.14 -3.47
C ALA A 214 -3.94 0.51 -4.08
N LEU A 215 -5.02 -0.27 -4.23
CA LEU A 215 -6.32 0.21 -4.71
C LEU A 215 -6.94 1.19 -3.72
N ALA A 216 -6.96 0.88 -2.42
CA ALA A 216 -7.49 1.77 -1.39
C ALA A 216 -6.75 3.11 -1.36
N VAL A 217 -5.42 3.10 -1.41
CA VAL A 217 -4.60 4.32 -1.51
C VAL A 217 -4.94 5.10 -2.78
N HIS A 218 -5.09 4.41 -3.92
CA HIS A 218 -5.46 5.06 -5.17
C HIS A 218 -6.86 5.70 -5.09
N LEU A 219 -7.84 5.01 -4.49
CA LEU A 219 -9.20 5.55 -4.27
C LEU A 219 -9.18 6.78 -3.37
N LEU A 220 -8.38 6.79 -2.30
CA LEU A 220 -8.21 7.97 -1.44
C LEU A 220 -7.64 9.17 -2.20
N LYS A 221 -6.65 8.94 -3.08
CA LYS A 221 -6.04 9.98 -3.94
C LYS A 221 -7.00 10.46 -5.04
N MET A 222 -7.81 9.55 -5.57
CA MET A 222 -8.89 9.82 -6.53
C MET A 222 -9.96 10.72 -5.92
N ALA A 223 -10.35 10.45 -4.68
CA ALA A 223 -11.35 11.22 -3.92
C ALA A 223 -10.82 12.52 -3.31
N TYR A 224 -9.54 12.87 -3.53
CA TYR A 224 -8.87 14.03 -2.92
C TYR A 224 -8.84 14.05 -1.38
N LEU A 225 -9.03 12.90 -0.74
CA LEU A 225 -8.99 12.77 0.73
C LEU A 225 -7.56 12.79 1.27
N VAL A 226 -6.59 12.36 0.47
CA VAL A 226 -5.17 12.30 0.85
C VAL A 226 -4.31 13.06 -0.17
N PRO A 227 -3.32 13.86 0.27
CA PRO A 227 -2.36 14.50 -0.62
C PRO A 227 -1.57 13.50 -1.47
N GLU A 228 -1.30 13.86 -2.73
CA GLU A 228 -0.52 13.01 -3.65
C GLU A 228 0.94 12.77 -3.20
N SER A 229 1.46 13.60 -2.29
CA SER A 229 2.81 13.49 -1.71
C SER A 229 2.96 12.36 -0.69
N CYS A 230 1.87 11.84 -0.14
CA CYS A 230 1.83 10.81 0.89
C CYS A 230 1.42 9.45 0.32
N MET A 231 1.55 8.39 1.14
CA MET A 231 1.19 7.01 0.80
C MET A 231 1.77 6.58 -0.55
N LYS A 232 3.08 6.72 -0.74
CA LYS A 232 3.75 6.23 -1.95
C LYS A 232 3.76 4.70 -1.92
N VAL A 233 3.03 4.07 -2.84
CA VAL A 233 2.91 2.62 -2.93
C VAL A 233 4.12 2.06 -3.67
N ILE A 234 4.90 1.25 -2.98
CA ILE A 234 6.08 0.57 -3.47
C ILE A 234 5.75 -0.92 -3.49
N TYR A 235 5.66 -1.47 -4.69
CA TYR A 235 5.43 -2.90 -4.89
C TYR A 235 6.73 -3.58 -5.35
N ILE A 236 7.09 -4.64 -4.63
CA ILE A 236 8.27 -5.45 -4.91
C ILE A 236 7.78 -6.83 -5.32
N GLU A 237 7.91 -7.17 -6.60
CA GLU A 237 7.69 -8.55 -7.06
C GLU A 237 8.91 -9.39 -6.64
N SER A 238 8.71 -10.22 -5.62
CA SER A 238 9.73 -11.05 -5.00
C SER A 238 9.87 -12.44 -5.66
N TRP A 239 10.80 -13.24 -5.13
CA TRP A 239 11.28 -14.56 -5.60
C TRP A 239 10.23 -15.64 -5.92
N ALA A 240 8.96 -15.41 -5.61
CA ALA A 240 7.89 -16.39 -5.87
C ALA A 240 7.69 -16.70 -7.38
N ARG A 241 8.15 -15.84 -8.30
CA ARG A 241 8.08 -16.09 -9.75
C ARG A 241 9.29 -15.53 -10.51
N ILE A 242 10.05 -16.44 -11.12
CA ILE A 242 11.33 -16.14 -11.78
C ILE A 242 11.15 -15.75 -13.26
N SER A 243 10.07 -16.22 -13.91
CA SER A 243 9.88 -16.07 -15.37
C SER A 243 8.76 -15.12 -15.80
N THR A 244 7.79 -14.85 -14.93
CA THR A 244 6.64 -13.98 -15.25
C THR A 244 6.14 -13.23 -14.02
N LEU A 245 5.51 -12.08 -14.21
CA LEU A 245 4.85 -11.37 -13.12
C LEU A 245 3.70 -12.19 -12.52
N SER A 246 3.55 -12.14 -11.19
CA SER A 246 2.34 -12.62 -10.51
C SER A 246 1.08 -11.94 -11.04
N LEU A 247 -0.09 -12.51 -10.75
CA LEU A 247 -1.36 -11.87 -11.13
C LEU A 247 -1.47 -10.47 -10.49
N THR A 248 -1.07 -10.33 -9.23
CA THR A 248 -1.01 -9.03 -8.53
C THR A 248 -0.02 -8.09 -9.21
N GLY A 249 1.17 -8.58 -9.56
CA GLY A 249 2.17 -7.81 -10.30
C GLY A 249 1.65 -7.31 -11.64
N LYS A 250 0.99 -8.17 -12.43
CA LYS A 250 0.35 -7.79 -13.69
C LYS A 250 -0.72 -6.74 -13.49
N LEU A 251 -1.60 -6.91 -12.49
CA LEU A 251 -2.64 -5.93 -12.20
C LEU A 251 -2.04 -4.57 -11.83
N LEU A 252 -1.05 -4.53 -10.95
CA LEU A 252 -0.38 -3.28 -10.55
C LEU A 252 0.36 -2.63 -11.71
N PHE A 253 1.01 -3.44 -12.56
CA PHE A 253 1.71 -3.00 -13.75
C PHE A 253 0.76 -2.35 -14.77
N TYR A 254 -0.33 -3.05 -15.15
CA TYR A 254 -1.25 -2.55 -16.16
C TYR A 254 -2.13 -1.40 -15.68
N THR A 255 -2.52 -1.39 -14.40
CA THR A 255 -3.36 -0.32 -13.85
C THR A 255 -2.56 0.94 -13.48
N GLY A 256 -1.24 0.84 -13.34
CA GLY A 256 -0.38 1.97 -12.95
C GLY A 256 -0.67 2.53 -11.55
N ILE A 257 -1.36 1.77 -10.69
CA ILE A 257 -1.75 2.26 -9.37
C ILE A 257 -0.59 2.27 -8.36
N ALA A 258 0.44 1.45 -8.57
CA ALA A 258 1.68 1.49 -7.80
C ALA A 258 2.57 2.66 -8.23
N ASP A 259 3.05 3.45 -7.27
CA ASP A 259 3.95 4.57 -7.54
C ASP A 259 5.31 4.05 -8.03
N VAL A 260 5.86 3.07 -7.31
CA VAL A 260 7.09 2.35 -7.66
C VAL A 260 6.77 0.87 -7.82
N PHE A 261 7.23 0.30 -8.93
CA PHE A 261 7.10 -1.13 -9.23
C PHE A 261 8.48 -1.66 -9.57
N VAL A 262 9.00 -2.57 -8.75
CA VAL A 262 10.31 -3.18 -8.93
C VAL A 262 10.21 -4.69 -8.90
N THR A 263 11.13 -5.35 -9.60
CA THR A 263 11.25 -6.81 -9.64
C THR A 263 12.66 -7.19 -9.20
N GLN A 264 12.83 -8.33 -8.54
CA GLN A 264 14.18 -8.82 -8.15
C GLN A 264 14.88 -9.61 -9.27
N HIS A 265 14.14 -10.05 -10.30
CA HIS A 265 14.69 -10.82 -11.42
C HIS A 265 14.98 -9.96 -12.64
N GLN A 266 16.23 -10.01 -13.13
CA GLN A 266 16.66 -9.27 -14.32
C GLN A 266 15.90 -9.67 -15.59
N GLU A 267 15.57 -10.96 -15.77
CA GLU A 267 14.84 -11.42 -16.95
C GLU A 267 13.43 -10.80 -17.01
N VAL A 268 12.72 -10.80 -15.87
CA VAL A 268 11.40 -10.19 -15.75
C VAL A 268 11.47 -8.67 -15.90
N ALA A 269 12.47 -8.04 -15.29
CA ALA A 269 12.73 -6.61 -15.42
C ALA A 269 12.87 -6.20 -16.89
N THR A 270 13.68 -6.96 -17.64
CA THR A 270 13.95 -6.71 -19.07
C THR A 270 12.70 -6.97 -19.92
N ARG A 271 11.98 -8.07 -19.66
CA ARG A 271 10.76 -8.43 -20.41
C ARG A 271 9.64 -7.40 -20.27
N TYR A 272 9.46 -6.82 -19.08
CA TYR A 272 8.37 -5.87 -18.80
C TYR A 272 8.83 -4.40 -18.78
N GLY A 273 10.13 -4.13 -18.99
CA GLY A 273 10.69 -2.78 -18.96
C GLY A 273 10.58 -2.11 -17.59
N VAL A 274 10.68 -2.89 -16.51
CA VAL A 274 10.60 -2.41 -15.12
C VAL A 274 11.97 -2.40 -14.45
N GLN A 275 12.11 -1.62 -13.38
CA GLN A 275 13.39 -1.51 -12.67
C GLN A 275 13.71 -2.83 -11.95
N ASN A 276 14.93 -3.34 -12.19
CA ASN A 276 15.47 -4.41 -11.38
C ASN A 276 15.98 -3.83 -10.05
N ALA A 277 15.44 -4.30 -8.93
CA ALA A 277 15.95 -3.95 -7.61
C ALA A 277 17.17 -4.79 -7.19
N GLY A 278 17.51 -5.81 -7.98
CA GLY A 278 18.54 -6.78 -7.66
C GLY A 278 18.12 -7.70 -6.52
N GLU A 279 19.10 -8.42 -6.02
CA GLU A 279 18.94 -9.33 -4.89
C GLU A 279 19.01 -8.50 -3.60
N ILE A 280 17.84 -8.07 -3.11
CA ILE A 280 17.71 -7.26 -1.88
C ILE A 280 18.04 -8.09 -0.62
N VAL A 281 18.23 -9.40 -0.77
CA VAL A 281 18.39 -10.36 0.34
C VAL A 281 19.78 -10.99 0.30
N PHE A 282 20.82 -10.24 0.69
CA PHE A 282 22.18 -10.79 0.81
C PHE A 282 22.78 -10.73 2.22
N ASN A 283 22.11 -10.08 3.18
CA ASN A 283 22.60 -9.90 4.54
C ASN A 283 21.53 -10.12 5.62
N SER A 284 20.49 -10.93 5.34
CA SER A 284 19.56 -11.33 6.39
C SER A 284 20.34 -12.04 7.50
N ARG A 285 20.15 -11.64 8.76
CA ARG A 285 20.79 -12.14 10.00
C ARG A 285 20.86 -13.67 10.13
N ARG A 286 21.72 -14.33 9.34
CA ARG A 286 21.84 -15.79 9.26
C ARG A 286 23.20 -16.33 9.69
N LEU A 287 24.05 -15.49 10.27
CA LEU A 287 25.29 -15.99 10.84
C LEU A 287 25.04 -16.83 12.11
N ASP A 288 23.87 -16.70 12.74
CA ASP A 288 23.52 -17.48 13.94
C ASP A 288 22.84 -18.83 13.63
N ASP A 289 22.32 -19.04 12.40
CA ASP A 289 21.73 -20.32 11.95
C ASP A 289 22.81 -21.34 11.49
N ILE A 290 24.09 -20.94 11.46
CA ILE A 290 25.21 -21.77 10.97
C ILE A 290 25.95 -22.46 12.12
N GLU A 291 25.71 -22.08 13.38
CA GLU A 291 26.34 -22.76 14.50
C GLU A 291 25.69 -24.13 14.74
N PRO A 292 26.42 -25.25 14.62
CA PRO A 292 25.85 -26.55 14.89
C PRO A 292 25.48 -26.61 16.38
N SER A 293 24.20 -26.92 16.63
CA SER A 293 23.66 -27.28 17.95
C SER A 293 24.74 -28.01 18.77
N PRO A 294 25.13 -27.52 19.96
CA PRO A 294 26.09 -28.24 20.78
C PRO A 294 25.53 -29.64 21.03
N ALA A 295 26.31 -30.65 20.66
CA ALA A 295 25.98 -32.04 20.88
C ALA A 295 25.61 -32.20 22.36
N LYS A 296 24.38 -32.65 22.63
CA LYS A 296 23.96 -33.01 23.97
C LYS A 296 24.95 -34.08 24.50
N SER A 297 25.72 -33.71 25.51
CA SER A 297 26.50 -34.63 26.34
C SER A 297 25.59 -35.41 27.28
#